data_AF-A0AB73KBW6-F1
#
_entry.id   AF-A0AB73KBW6-F1
#
_cell.length_a   1.000
_cell.length_b   1.000
_cell.length_c   1.000
_cell.angle_alpha   90.00
_cell.angle_beta   90.00
_cell.angle_gamma   90.00
#
_symmetry.space_group_name_H-M   'P 1'
#
loop_
_entity.id
_entity.type
_entity.pdbx_description
1 polymer ?
#
loop_
_entity_poly.entity_id
_entity_poly.type
_entity_poly.pdbx_seq_one_letter_code
_entity_poly.pdbx_strand_id
1 'polypeptide(L)'
;MHLRTSFAVGLAAAAALAVLTGSPAHATEPTPATATSSAPTVPPAADATTPTGPTCWFGACYDYVYGRQTTDTAGAAVRMEISDPEVNPTQIGEHSLQELALQDTNRVSTVEVGWTVDPQLNGDSKPHLFVYHWVDGQTSCYNGCGFVPVSTKFTAGMALRPGHAADFAIRNIGGDWWISYDHHDVGYFPGSLWKGTYSRAQVVTAFGEVAANTADVPSCTDMGNGRPGASPRASWISDYRLYKAADKPRFTVSASSPQLYTYGKAKATSFRLGGSGSGRC
;
A
#
# COMPACT_ATOMS: atom_id res chain seq x y z
N MET A 1 58.62 -27.48 -79.62
CA MET A 1 58.20 -28.34 -78.50
C MET A 1 56.87 -27.80 -77.99
N HIS A 2 55.78 -28.27 -78.58
CA HIS A 2 54.41 -27.87 -78.25
C HIS A 2 53.89 -28.75 -77.12
N LEU A 3 53.42 -28.17 -76.03
CA LEU A 3 52.54 -28.86 -75.10
C LEU A 3 51.23 -28.08 -74.98
N ARG A 4 50.19 -28.68 -75.57
CA ARG A 4 48.77 -28.41 -75.32
C ARG A 4 48.39 -29.10 -74.01
N THR A 5 47.49 -28.53 -73.23
CA THR A 5 46.60 -29.22 -72.26
C THR A 5 45.55 -28.19 -71.84
N SER A 6 44.35 -28.17 -72.45
CA SER A 6 43.19 -29.04 -72.22
C SER A 6 42.47 -28.76 -70.90
N PHE A 7 41.24 -28.25 -71.05
CA PHE A 7 40.21 -28.02 -70.04
C PHE A 7 39.86 -29.28 -69.25
N ALA A 8 39.60 -29.13 -67.96
CA ALA A 8 38.76 -30.03 -67.19
C ALA A 8 37.80 -29.21 -66.32
N VAL A 9 36.51 -29.39 -66.60
CA VAL A 9 35.37 -28.87 -65.86
C VAL A 9 35.24 -29.68 -64.57
N GLY A 10 35.30 -29.02 -63.41
CA GLY A 10 35.03 -29.62 -62.10
C GLY A 10 33.83 -28.95 -61.45
N LEU A 11 32.75 -29.72 -61.28
CA LEU A 11 31.53 -29.35 -60.56
C LEU A 11 31.86 -28.81 -59.16
N ALA A 12 31.37 -27.61 -58.84
CA ALA A 12 31.29 -27.13 -57.47
C ALA A 12 30.06 -27.74 -56.79
N ALA A 13 30.28 -28.68 -55.85
CA ALA A 13 29.23 -29.17 -54.96
C ALA A 13 29.05 -28.16 -53.81
N ALA A 14 27.89 -27.53 -53.74
CA ALA A 14 27.50 -26.66 -52.64
C ALA A 14 27.17 -27.50 -51.40
N ALA A 15 28.00 -27.40 -50.36
CA ALA A 15 27.66 -27.89 -49.03
C ALA A 15 26.78 -26.85 -48.33
N ALA A 16 25.48 -27.14 -48.21
CA ALA A 16 24.55 -26.34 -47.44
C ALA A 16 24.84 -26.47 -45.94
N LEU A 17 25.37 -25.40 -45.33
CA LEU A 17 25.49 -25.28 -43.89
C LEU A 17 24.08 -24.95 -43.34
N ALA A 18 23.43 -25.93 -42.72
CA ALA A 18 22.15 -25.72 -42.04
C ALA A 18 22.38 -24.87 -40.78
N VAL A 19 22.10 -23.57 -40.87
CA VAL A 19 22.01 -22.70 -39.71
C VAL A 19 20.68 -23.01 -39.02
N LEU A 20 20.73 -23.75 -37.92
CA LEU A 20 19.61 -23.88 -36.98
C LEU A 20 19.38 -22.52 -36.33
N THR A 21 18.54 -21.69 -36.94
CA THR A 21 17.94 -20.52 -36.28
C THR A 21 16.95 -21.03 -35.26
N GLY A 22 17.42 -21.33 -34.04
CA GLY A 22 16.54 -21.46 -32.90
C GLY A 22 15.88 -20.11 -32.64
N SER A 23 14.56 -20.03 -32.77
CA SER A 23 13.79 -18.89 -32.28
C SER A 23 14.16 -18.63 -30.82
N PRO A 24 14.37 -17.39 -30.39
CA PRO A 24 14.51 -17.12 -28.97
C PRO A 24 13.21 -17.57 -28.31
N ALA A 25 13.33 -18.58 -27.44
CA ALA A 25 12.25 -18.98 -26.55
C ALA A 25 11.75 -17.70 -25.89
N HIS A 26 10.47 -17.39 -26.10
CA HIS A 26 9.79 -16.41 -25.28
C HIS A 26 9.94 -16.90 -23.84
N ALA A 27 10.82 -16.25 -23.09
CA ALA A 27 10.80 -16.37 -21.64
C ALA A 27 9.38 -15.98 -21.24
N THR A 28 8.58 -16.98 -20.92
CA THR A 28 7.27 -16.77 -20.34
C THR A 28 7.56 -16.03 -19.06
N GLU A 29 7.15 -14.77 -18.97
CA GLU A 29 7.11 -14.08 -17.68
C GLU A 29 6.44 -15.04 -16.69
N PRO A 30 7.01 -15.24 -15.49
CA PRO A 30 6.32 -16.02 -14.49
C PRO A 30 5.00 -15.31 -14.23
N THR A 31 3.90 -15.92 -14.65
CA THR A 31 2.56 -15.54 -14.24
C THR A 31 2.58 -15.42 -12.71
N PRO A 32 2.29 -14.26 -12.11
CA PRO A 32 2.18 -14.18 -10.67
C PRO A 32 1.11 -15.17 -10.25
N ALA A 33 1.51 -16.15 -9.43
CA ALA A 33 0.58 -17.09 -8.85
C ALA A 33 -0.52 -16.30 -8.14
N THR A 34 -1.76 -16.64 -8.45
CA THR A 34 -2.98 -16.17 -7.81
C THR A 34 -2.89 -16.39 -6.30
N ALA A 35 -2.51 -15.34 -5.58
CA ALA A 35 -2.65 -15.19 -4.13
C ALA A 35 -2.89 -13.69 -3.88
N THR A 36 -4.13 -13.25 -4.06
CA THR A 36 -4.47 -11.83 -4.01
C THR A 36 -4.50 -11.38 -2.55
N SER A 37 -3.42 -10.76 -2.08
CA SER A 37 -3.44 -9.89 -0.91
C SER A 37 -4.64 -8.94 -1.00
N SER A 38 -5.29 -8.71 0.13
CA SER A 38 -6.44 -7.80 0.20
C SER A 38 -5.98 -6.37 -0.06
N ALA A 39 -6.72 -5.66 -0.93
CA ALA A 39 -6.46 -4.24 -1.14
C ALA A 39 -6.64 -3.48 0.19
N PRO A 40 -5.84 -2.44 0.46
CA PRO A 40 -6.08 -1.54 1.57
C PRO A 40 -7.36 -0.76 1.29
N THR A 41 -8.13 -0.47 2.34
CA THR A 41 -9.44 0.15 2.19
C THR A 41 -9.63 1.27 3.19
N VAL A 42 -9.76 2.50 2.70
CA VAL A 42 -10.04 3.62 3.60
C VAL A 42 -11.39 3.40 4.30
N PRO A 43 -11.48 3.57 5.64
CA PRO A 43 -12.72 3.33 6.38
C PRO A 43 -13.94 4.01 5.72
N PRO A 44 -15.12 3.40 5.67
CA PRO A 44 -16.30 4.02 5.07
C PRO A 44 -16.66 5.34 5.75
N ALA A 45 -17.50 6.16 5.11
CA ALA A 45 -18.08 7.32 5.77
C ALA A 45 -18.83 6.85 7.03
N ALA A 46 -18.53 7.47 8.18
CA ALA A 46 -19.25 7.17 9.42
C ALA A 46 -20.57 7.92 9.38
N ASP A 47 -21.66 7.19 9.20
CA ASP A 47 -23.01 7.70 9.38
C ASP A 47 -23.46 7.38 10.81
N ALA A 48 -24.40 8.16 11.35
CA ALA A 48 -24.93 7.95 12.71
C ALA A 48 -25.58 6.57 12.93
N THR A 49 -25.78 5.80 11.86
CA THR A 49 -26.35 4.45 11.84
C THR A 49 -25.35 3.36 11.47
N THR A 50 -24.05 3.68 11.30
CA THR A 50 -23.05 2.67 10.94
C THR A 50 -22.97 1.63 12.07
N PRO A 51 -23.28 0.34 11.81
CA PRO A 51 -23.18 -0.70 12.80
C PRO A 51 -21.74 -0.82 13.30
N THR A 52 -21.57 -1.05 14.61
CA THR A 52 -20.28 -1.48 15.16
C THR A 52 -19.96 -2.88 14.63
N GLY A 53 -18.75 -3.08 14.12
CA GLY A 53 -18.29 -4.32 13.50
C GLY A 53 -17.38 -4.06 12.30
N PRO A 54 -16.75 -5.11 11.76
CA PRO A 54 -15.95 -4.99 10.55
C PRO A 54 -16.82 -4.65 9.34
N THR A 55 -16.21 -4.00 8.35
CA THR A 55 -16.84 -3.75 7.04
C THR A 55 -16.32 -4.77 6.04
N CYS A 56 -17.19 -5.52 5.36
CA CYS A 56 -16.76 -6.59 4.46
C CYS A 56 -16.93 -6.22 2.99
N TRP A 57 -15.83 -6.27 2.23
CA TRP A 57 -15.75 -5.97 0.81
C TRP A 57 -14.79 -6.92 0.10
N PHE A 58 -15.11 -7.28 -1.15
CA PHE A 58 -14.21 -8.04 -2.02
C PHE A 58 -13.71 -9.39 -1.45
N GLY A 59 -14.46 -10.02 -0.54
CA GLY A 59 -14.09 -11.30 0.07
C GLY A 59 -13.22 -11.20 1.33
N ALA A 60 -12.96 -9.99 1.83
CA ALA A 60 -12.33 -9.72 3.12
C ALA A 60 -13.23 -8.86 4.01
N CYS A 61 -12.96 -8.87 5.30
CA CYS A 61 -13.58 -8.00 6.30
C CYS A 61 -12.50 -7.15 6.97
N TYR A 62 -12.78 -5.85 7.08
CA TYR A 62 -11.82 -4.85 7.52
C TYR A 62 -12.27 -4.22 8.83
N ASP A 63 -11.37 -4.24 9.81
CA ASP A 63 -11.51 -3.53 11.07
C ASP A 63 -10.56 -2.35 11.14
N TYR A 64 -11.04 -1.24 11.70
CA TYR A 64 -10.34 0.03 11.70
C TYR A 64 -10.28 0.69 13.06
N VAL A 65 -9.18 1.39 13.29
CA VAL A 65 -9.11 2.52 14.22
C VAL A 65 -8.53 3.72 13.46
N TYR A 66 -9.30 4.80 13.33
CA TYR A 66 -8.95 5.89 12.41
C TYR A 66 -9.19 7.28 13.00
N GLY A 67 -8.36 8.22 12.61
CA GLY A 67 -8.58 9.66 12.73
C GLY A 67 -8.87 10.26 11.35
N ARG A 68 -9.94 11.05 11.23
CA ARG A 68 -10.39 11.63 9.96
C ARG A 68 -10.63 13.13 10.05
N GLN A 69 -10.31 13.84 8.98
CA GLN A 69 -10.70 15.23 8.76
C GLN A 69 -11.21 15.42 7.34
N THR A 70 -12.35 16.09 7.19
CA THR A 70 -12.80 16.63 5.89
C THR A 70 -12.28 18.06 5.77
N THR A 71 -11.44 18.32 4.78
CA THR A 71 -10.79 19.62 4.54
C THR A 71 -10.23 19.67 3.13
N ASP A 72 -10.23 20.84 2.50
CA ASP A 72 -9.53 21.05 1.24
C ASP A 72 -8.02 21.24 1.49
N THR A 73 -7.17 20.38 0.91
CA THR A 73 -5.72 20.39 1.14
C THR A 73 -4.92 19.96 -0.09
N ALA A 74 -3.68 20.46 -0.22
CA ALA A 74 -2.72 19.96 -1.20
C ALA A 74 -1.95 18.73 -0.68
N GLY A 75 -2.16 18.31 0.57
CA GLY A 75 -1.43 17.18 1.13
C GLY A 75 -1.63 17.03 2.64
N ALA A 76 -1.11 15.95 3.19
CA ALA A 76 -0.98 15.78 4.62
C ALA A 76 0.28 15.00 4.99
N ALA A 77 0.65 15.06 6.26
CA ALA A 77 1.66 14.19 6.84
C ALA A 77 1.26 13.76 8.24
N VAL A 78 1.71 12.58 8.64
CA VAL A 78 1.62 12.04 9.99
C VAL A 78 2.93 11.38 10.36
N ARG A 79 3.18 11.27 11.66
CA ARG A 79 4.25 10.43 12.21
C ARG A 79 3.63 9.19 12.82
N MET A 80 4.19 8.02 12.53
CA MET A 80 3.62 6.74 12.91
C MET A 80 4.69 5.83 13.50
N GLU A 81 4.33 5.09 14.55
CA GLU A 81 5.09 3.92 14.98
C GLU A 81 4.98 2.82 13.91
N ILE A 82 6.11 2.24 13.54
CA ILE A 82 6.22 1.04 12.70
C ILE A 82 6.21 -0.14 13.67
N SER A 83 5.08 -0.82 13.73
CA SER A 83 4.88 -1.97 14.61
C SER A 83 5.17 -3.29 13.90
N ASP A 84 5.18 -4.38 14.66
CA ASP A 84 5.33 -5.76 14.18
C ASP A 84 4.14 -6.57 14.72
N PRO A 85 2.90 -6.31 14.22
CA PRO A 85 1.71 -7.05 14.64
C PRO A 85 1.81 -8.53 14.31
N GLU A 86 1.29 -9.38 15.20
CA GLU A 86 1.03 -10.79 14.88
C GLU A 86 -0.09 -10.89 13.83
N VAL A 87 0.19 -11.54 12.70
CA VAL A 87 -0.76 -11.82 11.61
C VAL A 87 -0.71 -13.32 11.35
N ASN A 88 -1.85 -13.96 11.12
CA ASN A 88 -1.89 -15.40 10.83
C ASN A 88 -1.29 -15.70 9.43
N PRO A 89 -0.09 -16.29 9.31
CA PRO A 89 0.57 -16.47 8.03
C PRO A 89 -0.07 -17.58 7.17
N THR A 90 -1.00 -18.36 7.75
CA THR A 90 -1.70 -19.44 7.05
C THR A 90 -2.98 -18.99 6.38
N GLN A 91 -3.51 -17.82 6.74
CA GLN A 91 -4.73 -17.28 6.16
C GLN A 91 -4.44 -16.47 4.90
N ILE A 92 -5.37 -16.54 3.95
CA ILE A 92 -5.25 -15.84 2.67
C ILE A 92 -5.94 -14.49 2.73
N GLY A 93 -5.22 -13.45 2.30
CA GLY A 93 -5.67 -12.07 2.25
C GLY A 93 -5.71 -11.39 3.60
N GLU A 94 -5.02 -11.92 4.63
CA GLU A 94 -4.94 -11.28 5.95
C GLU A 94 -3.69 -10.43 6.09
N HIS A 95 -3.91 -9.23 6.63
CA HIS A 95 -2.84 -8.29 6.91
C HIS A 95 -3.21 -7.34 8.04
N SER A 96 -2.18 -6.68 8.57
CA SER A 96 -2.30 -5.55 9.48
C SER A 96 -1.48 -4.39 8.96
N LEU A 97 -2.07 -3.21 8.90
CA LEU A 97 -1.40 -2.01 8.40
C LEU A 97 -1.67 -0.78 9.26
N GLN A 98 -0.83 0.24 9.07
CA GLN A 98 -1.08 1.59 9.57
C GLN A 98 -0.64 2.62 8.52
N GLU A 99 -1.54 3.54 8.17
CA GLU A 99 -1.37 4.36 6.97
C GLU A 99 -1.98 5.77 7.04
N LEU A 100 -1.65 6.56 6.02
CA LEU A 100 -2.25 7.83 5.67
C LEU A 100 -2.87 7.73 4.28
N ALA A 101 -4.16 8.06 4.16
CA ALA A 101 -4.89 8.13 2.92
C ALA A 101 -5.51 9.51 2.68
N LEU A 102 -5.35 10.00 1.45
CA LEU A 102 -5.98 11.22 0.95
C LEU A 102 -6.99 10.84 -0.12
N GLN A 103 -8.24 11.29 0.04
CA GLN A 103 -9.33 11.05 -0.90
C GLN A 103 -9.91 12.34 -1.48
N ASP A 104 -10.43 12.23 -2.70
CA ASP A 104 -11.27 13.26 -3.30
C ASP A 104 -12.64 13.39 -2.61
N THR A 105 -13.42 14.38 -3.02
CA THR A 105 -14.77 14.64 -2.49
C THR A 105 -15.68 13.41 -2.54
N ASN A 106 -15.63 12.66 -3.63
CA ASN A 106 -16.51 11.52 -3.86
C ASN A 106 -15.96 10.22 -3.27
N ARG A 107 -14.73 10.22 -2.72
CA ARG A 107 -14.04 9.06 -2.14
C ARG A 107 -13.83 7.93 -3.14
N VAL A 108 -13.66 8.28 -4.41
CA VAL A 108 -13.42 7.35 -5.52
C VAL A 108 -11.97 7.41 -6.00
N SER A 109 -11.27 8.50 -5.68
CA SER A 109 -9.85 8.65 -5.95
C SER A 109 -9.09 8.75 -4.64
N THR A 110 -8.07 7.91 -4.48
CA THR A 110 -7.27 7.84 -3.26
C THR A 110 -5.79 7.76 -3.57
N VAL A 111 -4.95 8.37 -2.73
CA VAL A 111 -3.51 8.10 -2.66
C VAL A 111 -3.16 7.73 -1.21
N GLU A 112 -2.35 6.69 -1.06
CA GLU A 112 -2.14 5.99 0.21
C GLU A 112 -0.65 5.70 0.42
N VAL A 113 -0.21 5.84 1.67
CA VAL A 113 1.14 5.46 2.11
C VAL A 113 1.12 5.03 3.57
N GLY A 114 1.83 3.95 3.87
CA GLY A 114 1.91 3.44 5.23
C GLY A 114 2.92 2.32 5.37
N TRP A 115 2.75 1.52 6.40
CA TRP A 115 3.42 0.22 6.52
C TRP A 115 2.39 -0.89 6.66
N THR A 116 2.72 -2.09 6.17
CA THR A 116 1.88 -3.29 6.25
C THR A 116 2.71 -4.51 6.64
N VAL A 117 2.15 -5.37 7.50
CA VAL A 117 2.57 -6.76 7.67
C VAL A 117 1.57 -7.62 6.92
N ASP A 118 2.01 -8.16 5.78
CA ASP A 118 1.22 -9.00 4.91
C ASP A 118 2.12 -10.13 4.37
N PRO A 119 2.02 -11.34 4.96
CA PRO A 119 2.82 -12.49 4.53
C PRO A 119 2.65 -12.87 3.06
N GLN A 120 1.49 -12.59 2.46
CA GLN A 120 1.21 -12.93 1.07
C GLN A 120 1.80 -11.94 0.09
N LEU A 121 1.71 -10.65 0.42
CA LEU A 121 2.28 -9.57 -0.37
C LEU A 121 3.81 -9.55 -0.28
N ASN A 122 4.35 -9.68 0.95
CA ASN A 122 5.77 -9.44 1.21
C ASN A 122 6.61 -10.73 1.15
N GLY A 123 5.99 -11.90 1.30
CA GLY A 123 6.69 -13.19 1.43
C GLY A 123 7.39 -13.38 2.78
N ASP A 124 7.20 -12.46 3.73
CA ASP A 124 7.62 -12.56 5.12
C ASP A 124 6.65 -11.83 6.06
N SER A 125 6.85 -11.97 7.37
CA SER A 125 6.00 -11.36 8.40
C SER A 125 6.57 -10.07 8.97
N LYS A 126 7.38 -9.32 8.21
CA LYS A 126 7.92 -8.04 8.67
C LYS A 126 7.04 -6.88 8.20
N PRO A 127 7.12 -5.71 8.85
CA PRO A 127 6.48 -4.51 8.33
C PRO A 127 7.23 -4.00 7.11
N HIS A 128 6.50 -3.73 6.03
CA HIS A 128 7.04 -3.16 4.79
C HIS A 128 6.39 -1.81 4.49
N LEU A 129 7.18 -0.86 3.98
CA LEU A 129 6.65 0.40 3.43
C LEU A 129 5.75 0.05 2.25
N PHE A 130 4.57 0.65 2.16
CA PHE A 130 3.75 0.52 0.96
C PHE A 130 3.23 1.85 0.44
N VAL A 131 2.90 1.84 -0.85
CA VAL A 131 2.11 2.86 -1.52
C VAL A 131 0.97 2.21 -2.26
N TYR A 132 -0.16 2.89 -2.33
CA TYR A 132 -1.35 2.43 -3.05
C TYR A 132 -2.15 3.61 -3.60
N HIS A 133 -3.03 3.34 -4.56
CA HIS A 133 -3.97 4.34 -5.06
C HIS A 133 -5.26 3.74 -5.61
N TRP A 134 -6.29 4.58 -5.71
CA TRP A 134 -7.54 4.27 -6.38
C TRP A 134 -7.81 5.34 -7.44
N VAL A 135 -8.38 4.94 -8.59
CA VAL A 135 -8.79 5.84 -9.66
C VAL A 135 -10.26 5.58 -9.98
N ASP A 136 -11.10 6.59 -9.86
CA ASP A 136 -12.52 6.52 -10.23
C ASP A 136 -13.26 5.29 -9.65
N GLY A 137 -12.94 4.91 -8.42
CA GLY A 137 -13.56 3.83 -7.66
C GLY A 137 -12.96 2.45 -7.95
N GLN A 138 -11.91 2.37 -8.76
CA GLN A 138 -11.19 1.14 -9.06
C GLN A 138 -9.92 1.04 -8.22
N THR A 139 -9.74 -0.11 -7.59
CA THR A 139 -8.51 -0.50 -6.89
C THR A 139 -7.35 -0.64 -7.88
N SER A 140 -6.12 -0.37 -7.42
CA SER A 140 -4.90 -0.60 -8.21
C SER A 140 -4.11 -1.82 -7.68
N CYS A 141 -2.81 -1.65 -7.42
CA CYS A 141 -1.94 -2.65 -6.81
C CYS A 141 -0.90 -1.99 -5.91
N TYR A 142 -0.43 -2.74 -4.91
CA TYR A 142 0.62 -2.31 -4.00
C TYR A 142 1.92 -2.01 -4.75
N ASN A 143 2.59 -0.93 -4.34
CA ASN A 143 3.98 -0.61 -4.70
C ASN A 143 4.24 -0.37 -6.20
N GLY A 144 3.19 -0.27 -7.02
CA GLY A 144 3.30 -0.20 -8.47
C GLY A 144 2.11 0.51 -9.11
N CYS A 145 1.61 -0.06 -10.21
CA CYS A 145 0.42 0.42 -10.93
C CYS A 145 0.43 1.94 -11.23
N GLY A 146 1.57 2.46 -11.69
CA GLY A 146 1.74 3.88 -12.02
C GLY A 146 2.60 4.64 -11.01
N PHE A 147 3.05 4.02 -9.92
CA PHE A 147 4.05 4.62 -9.04
C PHE A 147 5.39 4.80 -9.78
N VAL A 148 5.96 6.00 -9.69
CA VAL A 148 7.27 6.34 -10.25
C VAL A 148 8.26 6.50 -9.11
N PRO A 149 9.14 5.51 -8.86
CA PRO A 149 10.16 5.62 -7.81
C PRO A 149 11.24 6.62 -8.19
N VAL A 150 11.70 7.42 -7.23
CA VAL A 150 12.75 8.44 -7.44
C VAL A 150 13.93 8.29 -6.48
N SER A 151 13.75 7.55 -5.39
CA SER A 151 14.77 7.38 -4.37
C SER A 151 15.62 6.15 -4.60
N THR A 152 16.92 6.28 -4.30
CA THR A 152 17.86 5.16 -4.21
C THR A 152 18.02 4.63 -2.79
N LYS A 153 17.43 5.31 -1.80
CA LYS A 153 17.55 4.97 -0.37
C LYS A 153 16.31 4.24 0.16
N PHE A 154 15.13 4.63 -0.32
CA PHE A 154 13.87 4.08 0.11
C PHE A 154 13.04 3.66 -1.08
N THR A 155 12.48 2.47 -1.06
CA THR A 155 11.66 1.95 -2.17
C THR A 155 10.34 1.45 -1.60
N ALA A 156 9.25 1.66 -2.33
CA ALA A 156 7.98 1.03 -2.00
C ALA A 156 8.15 -0.50 -1.96
N GLY A 157 7.58 -1.15 -0.94
CA GLY A 157 7.73 -2.58 -0.68
C GLY A 157 8.99 -2.96 0.11
N MET A 158 9.83 -2.01 0.54
CA MET A 158 11.01 -2.35 1.35
C MET A 158 10.62 -2.73 2.79
N ALA A 159 11.35 -3.68 3.37
CA ALA A 159 11.26 -3.99 4.79
C ALA A 159 11.65 -2.77 5.64
N LEU A 160 10.86 -2.53 6.68
CA LEU A 160 11.07 -1.50 7.68
C LEU A 160 11.51 -2.14 9.00
N ARG A 161 12.08 -1.31 9.88
CA ARG A 161 12.53 -1.75 11.19
C ARG A 161 11.43 -1.53 12.23
N PRO A 162 10.90 -2.59 12.86
CA PRO A 162 9.93 -2.45 13.95
C PRO A 162 10.44 -1.64 15.13
N GLY A 163 9.52 -1.00 15.87
CA GLY A 163 9.80 -0.22 17.07
C GLY A 163 10.39 1.17 16.80
N HIS A 164 10.49 1.56 15.52
CA HIS A 164 10.87 2.90 15.11
C HIS A 164 9.65 3.70 14.68
N ALA A 165 9.77 5.01 14.68
CA ALA A 165 8.75 5.89 14.13
C ALA A 165 9.32 6.70 12.97
N ALA A 166 8.48 6.92 11.96
CA ALA A 166 8.83 7.65 10.75
C ALA A 166 7.71 8.61 10.36
N ASP A 167 8.08 9.63 9.61
CA ASP A 167 7.14 10.57 8.98
C ASP A 167 6.67 10.00 7.63
N PHE A 168 5.36 9.98 7.42
CA PHE A 168 4.71 9.59 6.18
C PHE A 168 3.96 10.79 5.63
N ALA A 169 4.22 11.16 4.38
CA ALA A 169 3.63 12.35 3.77
C ALA A 169 3.16 12.10 2.34
N ILE A 170 2.02 12.73 2.01
CA ILE A 170 1.44 12.78 0.67
C ILE A 170 1.27 14.26 0.32
N ARG A 171 1.82 14.70 -0.83
CA ARG A 171 1.76 16.09 -1.29
C ARG A 171 1.53 16.16 -2.79
N ASN A 172 0.54 16.92 -3.24
CA ASN A 172 0.43 17.29 -4.64
C ASN A 172 1.45 18.40 -4.97
N ILE A 173 2.45 18.09 -5.80
CA ILE A 173 3.51 19.01 -6.22
C ILE A 173 3.61 18.95 -7.74
N GLY A 174 3.36 20.09 -8.39
CA GLY A 174 3.42 20.17 -9.86
C GLY A 174 2.33 19.38 -10.60
N GLY A 175 1.27 18.96 -9.90
CA GLY A 175 0.19 18.13 -10.46
C GLY A 175 0.29 16.65 -10.09
N ASP A 176 1.45 16.20 -9.61
CA ASP A 176 1.68 14.80 -9.22
C ASP A 176 1.56 14.61 -7.71
N TRP A 177 1.13 13.42 -7.28
CA TRP A 177 1.01 13.06 -5.86
C TRP A 177 2.30 12.42 -5.36
N TRP A 178 3.14 13.24 -4.73
CA TRP A 178 4.42 12.84 -4.17
C TRP A 178 4.26 12.16 -2.80
N ILE A 179 4.98 11.06 -2.65
CA ILE A 179 5.07 10.26 -1.43
C ILE A 179 6.45 10.46 -0.80
N SER A 180 6.47 10.78 0.49
CA SER A 180 7.71 10.87 1.27
C SER A 180 7.66 9.96 2.50
N TYR A 181 8.81 9.36 2.80
CA TYR A 181 9.06 8.56 3.99
C TYR A 181 10.28 9.14 4.73
N ASP A 182 10.13 9.41 6.02
CA ASP A 182 11.14 10.00 6.90
C ASP A 182 11.83 11.21 6.27
N HIS A 183 11.01 12.14 5.75
CA HIS A 183 11.43 13.37 5.06
C HIS A 183 12.18 13.20 3.73
N HIS A 184 12.22 12.00 3.16
CA HIS A 184 12.80 11.75 1.84
C HIS A 184 11.70 11.36 0.85
N ASP A 185 11.72 11.95 -0.35
CA ASP A 185 10.79 11.56 -1.40
C ASP A 185 11.11 10.15 -1.87
N VAL A 186 10.11 9.27 -1.84
CA VAL A 186 10.22 7.85 -2.27
C VAL A 186 9.89 7.76 -3.76
N GLY A 187 8.86 8.49 -4.19
CA GLY A 187 8.35 8.52 -5.55
C GLY A 187 7.03 9.29 -5.62
N TYR A 188 6.34 9.18 -6.75
CA TYR A 188 5.06 9.85 -6.94
C TYR A 188 4.11 9.05 -7.83
N PHE A 189 2.82 9.31 -7.67
CA PHE A 189 1.80 8.91 -8.64
C PHE A 189 1.51 10.08 -9.59
N PRO A 190 1.69 9.89 -10.92
CA PRO A 190 1.41 10.94 -11.88
C PRO A 190 -0.05 11.41 -11.83
N GLY A 191 -0.28 12.72 -11.86
CA GLY A 191 -1.63 13.30 -11.88
C GLY A 191 -2.46 12.85 -13.10
N SER A 192 -1.79 12.40 -14.16
CA SER A 192 -2.42 11.85 -15.35
C SER A 192 -3.21 10.56 -15.09
N LEU A 193 -2.93 9.82 -14.01
CA LEU A 193 -3.76 8.69 -13.58
C LEU A 193 -5.22 9.11 -13.36
N TRP A 194 -5.43 10.32 -12.85
CA TRP A 194 -6.75 10.92 -12.64
C TRP A 194 -7.11 11.96 -13.71
N LYS A 195 -6.45 11.95 -14.88
CA LYS A 195 -6.65 12.97 -15.94
C LYS A 195 -6.51 14.42 -15.43
N GLY A 196 -5.74 14.62 -14.36
CA GLY A 196 -5.56 15.90 -13.68
C GLY A 196 -6.74 16.40 -12.83
N THR A 197 -7.83 15.63 -12.68
CA THR A 197 -9.01 16.07 -11.90
C THR A 197 -8.77 15.97 -10.39
N TYR A 198 -7.98 15.00 -9.95
CA TYR A 198 -7.62 14.83 -8.54
C TYR A 198 -6.31 15.55 -8.21
N SER A 199 -6.39 16.86 -7.95
CA SER A 199 -5.24 17.72 -7.64
C SER A 199 -5.20 18.21 -6.18
N ARG A 200 -6.30 18.03 -5.44
CA ARG A 200 -6.46 18.38 -4.03
C ARG A 200 -7.33 17.32 -3.35
N ALA A 201 -7.03 17.03 -2.09
CA ALA A 201 -7.81 16.10 -1.28
C ALA A 201 -8.89 16.84 -0.49
N GLN A 202 -10.01 16.17 -0.26
CA GLN A 202 -11.13 16.65 0.56
C GLN A 202 -11.35 15.81 1.82
N VAL A 203 -10.83 14.59 1.87
CA VAL A 203 -10.85 13.75 3.07
C VAL A 203 -9.45 13.23 3.35
N VAL A 204 -8.96 13.47 4.55
CA VAL A 204 -7.71 12.93 5.07
C VAL A 204 -8.03 11.93 6.16
N THR A 205 -7.54 10.71 6.04
CA THR A 205 -7.70 9.67 7.06
C THR A 205 -6.34 9.08 7.40
N ALA A 206 -6.00 9.01 8.68
CA ALA A 206 -4.85 8.25 9.16
C ALA A 206 -5.36 7.14 10.10
N PHE A 207 -4.93 5.90 9.91
CA PHE A 207 -5.60 4.76 10.52
C PHE A 207 -4.74 3.52 10.63
N GLY A 208 -5.17 2.60 11.50
CA GLY A 208 -4.79 1.19 11.43
C GLY A 208 -5.95 0.37 10.85
N GLU A 209 -5.60 -0.65 10.09
CA GLU A 209 -6.54 -1.59 9.47
C GLU A 209 -6.07 -3.03 9.77
N VAL A 210 -7.04 -3.90 10.04
CA VAL A 210 -6.86 -5.36 9.99
C VAL A 210 -7.79 -5.88 8.91
N ALA A 211 -7.22 -6.53 7.90
CA ALA A 211 -7.99 -7.30 6.93
C ALA A 211 -8.00 -8.76 7.35
N ALA A 212 -9.18 -9.36 7.37
CA ALA A 212 -9.42 -10.75 7.70
C ALA A 212 -10.19 -11.44 6.59
N ASN A 213 -9.93 -12.73 6.38
CA ASN A 213 -10.81 -13.54 5.55
C ASN A 213 -12.21 -13.56 6.18
N THR A 214 -13.29 -13.52 5.38
CA THR A 214 -14.65 -13.51 5.96
C THR A 214 -14.95 -14.73 6.84
N ALA A 215 -14.27 -15.86 6.61
CA ALA A 215 -14.38 -17.07 7.41
C ALA A 215 -13.61 -17.01 8.75
N ASP A 216 -12.70 -16.05 8.93
CA ASP A 216 -11.83 -15.91 10.10
C ASP A 216 -12.17 -14.67 10.94
N VAL A 217 -13.40 -14.15 10.83
CA VAL A 217 -13.88 -13.03 11.65
C VAL A 217 -14.54 -13.53 12.94
N PRO A 218 -14.16 -13.05 14.14
CA PRO A 218 -13.11 -12.06 14.40
C PRO A 218 -11.70 -12.65 14.32
N SER A 219 -10.81 -11.98 13.57
CA SER A 219 -9.43 -12.44 13.37
C SER A 219 -8.60 -12.31 14.65
N CYS A 220 -7.60 -13.19 14.79
CA CYS A 220 -6.58 -13.10 15.83
C CYS A 220 -5.53 -12.02 15.53
N THR A 221 -5.55 -11.43 14.32
CA THR A 221 -4.55 -10.46 13.87
C THR A 221 -4.49 -9.22 14.77
N ASP A 222 -3.28 -8.84 15.18
CA ASP A 222 -3.03 -7.62 15.93
C ASP A 222 -3.24 -6.38 15.07
N MET A 223 -3.85 -5.33 15.63
CA MET A 223 -3.74 -3.96 15.08
C MET A 223 -2.63 -3.20 15.80
N GLY A 224 -1.78 -2.51 15.02
CA GLY A 224 -0.66 -1.77 15.57
C GLY A 224 0.34 -2.70 16.23
N ASN A 225 0.51 -2.61 17.55
CA ASN A 225 1.40 -3.49 18.32
C ASN A 225 0.64 -4.46 19.25
N GLY A 226 -0.62 -4.78 18.91
CA GLY A 226 -1.50 -5.69 19.65
C GLY A 226 -2.04 -5.13 20.97
N ARG A 227 -1.57 -3.96 21.43
CA ARG A 227 -1.99 -3.37 22.70
C ARG A 227 -3.24 -2.51 22.52
N PRO A 228 -4.21 -2.56 23.45
CA PRO A 228 -5.38 -1.69 23.41
C PRO A 228 -4.98 -0.21 23.38
N GLY A 229 -5.63 0.63 22.57
CA GLY A 229 -5.28 2.04 22.38
C GLY A 229 -5.29 2.89 23.66
N ALA A 230 -6.01 2.47 24.71
CA ALA A 230 -5.95 3.12 26.03
C ALA A 230 -4.58 2.95 26.72
N SER A 231 -3.81 1.94 26.35
CA SER A 231 -2.49 1.64 26.90
C SER A 231 -1.47 2.74 26.57
N PRO A 232 -0.64 3.16 27.53
CA PRO A 232 0.45 4.12 27.26
C PRO A 232 1.56 3.54 26.37
N ARG A 233 1.52 2.23 26.07
CA ARG A 233 2.46 1.53 25.18
C ARG A 233 1.82 1.10 23.86
N ALA A 234 0.56 1.44 23.60
CA ALA A 234 -0.07 1.15 22.31
C ALA A 234 0.59 1.92 21.17
N SER A 235 0.48 1.38 19.95
CA SER A 235 0.86 2.08 18.72
C SER A 235 0.13 3.43 18.64
N TRP A 236 0.66 4.31 17.80
CA TRP A 236 0.17 5.69 17.70
C TRP A 236 0.38 6.30 16.33
N ILE A 237 -0.45 7.30 16.08
CA ILE A 237 -0.33 8.27 15.00
C ILE A 237 -0.25 9.65 15.66
N SER A 238 0.73 10.45 15.29
CA SER A 238 0.95 11.81 15.79
C SER A 238 1.35 12.79 14.69
N ASP A 239 1.58 14.04 15.09
CA ASP A 239 2.14 15.09 14.24
C ASP A 239 1.39 15.28 12.92
N TYR A 240 0.06 15.11 12.99
CA TYR A 240 -0.82 15.36 11.87
C TYR A 240 -0.71 16.82 11.40
N ARG A 241 -0.34 16.97 10.14
CA ARG A 241 -0.13 18.24 9.44
C ARG A 241 -0.86 18.25 8.12
N LEU A 242 -1.27 19.43 7.70
CA LEU A 242 -1.87 19.70 6.40
C LEU A 242 -0.94 20.60 5.58
N TYR A 243 -0.93 20.41 4.27
CA TYR A 243 -0.16 21.24 3.33
C TYR A 243 -1.09 22.11 2.49
N LYS A 244 -0.90 23.43 2.53
CA LYS A 244 -1.72 24.41 1.79
C LYS A 244 -3.23 24.23 2.04
N ALA A 245 -3.61 24.07 3.30
CA ALA A 245 -4.99 24.08 3.77
C ALA A 245 -5.27 25.36 4.57
N ALA A 246 -6.51 25.84 4.53
CA ALA A 246 -6.95 26.94 5.39
C ALA A 246 -7.25 26.47 6.82
N ASP A 247 -7.76 25.26 6.96
CA ASP A 247 -8.10 24.66 8.24
C ASP A 247 -6.86 24.20 9.02
N LYS A 248 -7.00 24.20 10.35
CA LYS A 248 -6.01 23.57 11.24
C LYS A 248 -6.19 22.05 11.24
N PRO A 249 -5.10 21.27 11.37
CA PRO A 249 -5.20 19.82 11.45
C PRO A 249 -5.95 19.40 12.71
N ARG A 250 -7.01 18.60 12.53
CA ARG A 250 -7.88 18.11 13.60
C ARG A 250 -8.59 16.82 13.18
N PHE A 251 -8.18 15.70 13.77
CA PHE A 251 -8.87 14.43 13.64
C PHE A 251 -10.15 14.36 14.48
N THR A 252 -11.16 13.72 13.90
CA THR A 252 -12.23 13.01 14.61
C THR A 252 -11.87 11.52 14.61
N VAL A 253 -11.76 10.91 15.80
CA VAL A 253 -11.26 9.53 15.96
C VAL A 253 -12.40 8.56 16.23
N SER A 254 -12.37 7.38 15.62
CA SER A 254 -13.35 6.32 15.79
C SER A 254 -12.73 4.91 15.64
N ALA A 255 -13.50 3.88 15.99
CA ALA A 255 -13.16 2.47 15.80
C ALA A 255 -14.37 1.70 15.26
N SER A 256 -14.16 0.75 14.35
CA SER A 256 -15.22 -0.10 13.80
C SER A 256 -15.69 -1.15 14.81
N SER A 257 -14.74 -1.85 15.42
CA SER A 257 -14.94 -2.93 16.39
C SER A 257 -14.29 -2.60 17.74
N PRO A 258 -14.85 -1.66 18.53
CA PRO A 258 -14.27 -1.19 19.79
C PRO A 258 -14.09 -2.27 20.87
N GLN A 259 -14.70 -3.44 20.69
CA GLN A 259 -14.51 -4.63 21.54
C GLN A 259 -13.20 -5.38 21.26
N LEU A 260 -12.60 -5.22 20.06
CA LEU A 260 -11.35 -5.85 19.66
C LEU A 260 -10.21 -4.83 19.52
N TYR A 261 -10.50 -3.72 18.83
CA TYR A 261 -9.53 -2.69 18.48
C TYR A 261 -10.01 -1.34 19.01
N THR A 262 -9.17 -0.67 19.80
CA THR A 262 -9.56 0.54 20.53
C THR A 262 -8.61 1.69 20.22
N TYR A 263 -9.12 2.92 20.37
CA TYR A 263 -8.28 4.11 20.42
C TYR A 263 -8.17 4.66 21.85
N GLY A 264 -7.16 5.49 22.07
CA GLY A 264 -7.00 6.23 23.31
C GLY A 264 -6.16 7.49 23.14
N LYS A 265 -6.14 8.33 24.17
CA LYS A 265 -5.35 9.58 24.21
C LYS A 265 -5.54 10.49 22.98
N ALA A 266 -6.76 10.50 22.42
CA ALA A 266 -7.08 11.30 21.26
C ALA A 266 -6.91 12.80 21.53
N LYS A 267 -6.22 13.47 20.61
CA LYS A 267 -6.04 14.92 20.51
C LYS A 267 -6.32 15.33 19.07
N ALA A 268 -6.32 16.63 18.78
CA ALA A 268 -6.52 17.14 17.43
C ALA A 268 -5.54 16.52 16.40
N THR A 269 -4.29 16.29 16.78
CA THR A 269 -3.24 15.85 15.83
C THR A 269 -2.63 14.50 16.16
N SER A 270 -3.20 13.76 17.10
CA SER A 270 -2.63 12.49 17.54
C SER A 270 -3.65 11.58 18.21
N PHE A 271 -3.47 10.29 18.11
CA PHE A 271 -4.18 9.29 18.90
C PHE A 271 -3.35 8.01 19.01
N ARG A 272 -3.69 7.18 20.00
CA ARG A 272 -3.19 5.81 20.14
C ARG A 272 -4.22 4.85 19.58
N LEU A 273 -3.76 3.72 19.06
CA LEU A 273 -4.58 2.66 18.50
C LEU A 273 -3.97 1.29 18.73
N GLY A 274 -4.81 0.27 18.69
CA GLY A 274 -4.41 -1.13 18.64
C GLY A 274 -5.39 -2.05 19.34
N GLY A 275 -5.01 -3.32 19.39
CA GLY A 275 -5.80 -4.40 19.97
C GLY A 275 -5.35 -5.74 19.38
N SER A 276 -5.56 -6.82 20.12
CA SER A 276 -5.03 -8.15 19.75
C SER A 276 -6.05 -9.04 19.06
N GLY A 277 -6.98 -8.44 18.31
CA GLY A 277 -8.09 -9.17 17.71
C GLY A 277 -8.82 -10.07 18.73
N SER A 278 -9.00 -11.34 18.36
CA SER A 278 -9.58 -12.39 19.20
C SER A 278 -8.59 -13.09 20.16
N GLY A 279 -7.29 -12.78 20.10
CA GLY A 279 -6.27 -13.42 20.92
C GLY A 279 -4.92 -13.55 20.20
N ARG A 280 -4.26 -14.70 20.35
CA ARG A 280 -3.03 -15.01 19.62
C ARG A 280 -3.34 -15.78 18.35
N CYS A 281 -2.59 -15.48 17.30
CA CYS A 281 -2.38 -16.41 16.19
C CYS A 281 -1.27 -17.43 16.56
#